data_AF-A0A4S0MRE1-F1
#
_entry.id   AF-A0A4S0MRE1-F1
#
_cell.length_a   1.000
_cell.length_b   1.000
_cell.length_c   1.000
_cell.angle_alpha   90.00
_cell.angle_beta   90.00
_cell.angle_gamma   90.00
#
_symmetry.space_group_name_H-M   'P 1'
#
loop_
_entity.id
_entity.type
_entity.pdbx_description
1 polymer ?
#
loop_
_entity_poly.entity_id
_entity_poly.type
_entity_poly.pdbx_seq_one_letter_code
_entity_poly.pdbx_strand_id
1 'polypeptide(L)'
;MAVETPELTIVLNDYAAESYARLIKERFPQVRTLVAPDSDRLERYIGEADALLGARFPVEVFDKAKKLRWFQCANAGIDTIFPIRDRVG
;
A
#
# COMPACT_ATOMS: atom_id res chain seq x y z
N MET A 1 7.06 -15.11 -24.32
CA MET A 1 6.01 -14.80 -23.33
C MET A 1 6.33 -13.41 -22.81
N ALA A 2 5.55 -12.40 -23.17
CA ALA A 2 5.77 -11.05 -22.64
C ALA A 2 5.40 -11.09 -21.17
N VAL A 3 6.33 -10.71 -20.29
CA VAL A 3 6.00 -10.45 -18.89
C VAL A 3 5.24 -9.13 -18.93
N GLU A 4 3.91 -9.20 -18.91
CA GLU A 4 3.09 -8.01 -18.76
C GLU A 4 3.52 -7.31 -17.47
N THR A 5 4.01 -6.08 -17.60
CA THR A 5 4.31 -5.24 -16.44
C THR A 5 3.00 -5.08 -15.68
N PRO A 6 2.95 -5.38 -14.37
CA PRO A 6 1.71 -5.29 -13.62
C PRO A 6 1.14 -3.87 -13.72
N GLU A 7 -0.12 -3.76 -14.13
CA GLU A 7 -0.80 -2.47 -14.34
C GLU A 7 -0.96 -1.68 -13.02
N LEU A 8 -0.90 -2.39 -11.89
CA LEU A 8 -1.10 -1.83 -10.55
C LEU A 8 -0.23 -2.57 -9.53
N THR A 9 0.50 -1.81 -8.71
CA THR A 9 1.20 -2.31 -7.53
C THR A 9 0.50 -1.87 -6.25
N ILE A 10 0.07 -2.84 -5.44
CA ILE A 10 -0.54 -2.61 -4.13
C ILE A 10 0.44 -3.02 -3.03
N VAL A 11 0.76 -2.09 -2.13
CA VAL A 11 1.46 -2.40 -0.88
C VAL A 11 0.42 -2.76 0.19
N LEU A 12 0.65 -3.85 0.91
CA LEU A 12 -0.22 -4.37 1.96
C LEU A 12 0.49 -4.22 3.32
N ASN A 13 0.03 -3.27 4.12
CA ASN A 13 0.53 -2.96 5.47
C ASN A 13 -0.59 -3.18 6.50
N ASP A 14 -0.91 -4.44 6.74
CA ASP A 14 -1.94 -4.89 7.67
C ASP A 14 -1.55 -6.24 8.29
N TYR A 15 -2.11 -6.57 9.45
CA TYR A 15 -1.87 -7.88 10.09
C TYR A 15 -2.33 -9.06 9.22
N ALA A 16 -3.33 -8.85 8.37
CA ALA A 16 -3.86 -9.84 7.43
C ALA A 16 -3.23 -9.73 6.01
N ALA A 17 -2.12 -9.01 5.84
CA ALA A 17 -1.50 -8.73 4.53
C ALA A 17 -1.27 -9.99 3.67
N GLU A 18 -0.79 -11.08 4.25
CA GLU A 18 -0.56 -12.34 3.52
C GLU A 18 -1.86 -13.00 3.03
N SER A 19 -2.95 -12.83 3.77
CA SER A 19 -4.27 -13.30 3.36
C SER A 19 -4.81 -12.44 2.21
N TYR A 20 -4.65 -11.11 2.30
CA TYR A 20 -5.03 -10.21 1.21
C TYR A 20 -4.20 -10.47 -0.05
N ALA A 21 -2.89 -10.69 0.07
CA ALA A 21 -2.03 -10.98 -1.08
C ALA A 21 -2.51 -12.23 -1.84
N ARG A 22 -2.86 -13.29 -1.12
CA ARG A 22 -3.41 -14.52 -1.71
C ARG A 22 -4.73 -14.26 -2.43
N LEU A 23 -5.69 -13.62 -1.76
CA LEU A 23 -7.01 -13.33 -2.33
C LEU A 23 -6.93 -12.40 -3.55
N ILE A 24 -6.08 -11.38 -3.50
CA ILE A 24 -5.86 -10.46 -4.63
C ILE A 24 -5.23 -11.22 -5.80
N LYS A 25 -4.20 -12.02 -5.57
CA LYS A 25 -3.55 -12.79 -6.64
C LYS A 25 -4.50 -13.78 -7.31
N GLU A 26 -5.36 -14.44 -6.53
CA GLU A 26 -6.37 -15.37 -7.06
C GLU A 26 -7.41 -14.66 -7.92
N ARG A 27 -7.82 -13.45 -7.55
CA ARG A 27 -8.91 -12.71 -8.23
C ARG A 27 -8.45 -11.74 -9.31
N PHE A 28 -7.24 -11.21 -9.18
CA PHE A 28 -6.66 -10.16 -10.01
C PHE A 28 -5.18 -10.47 -10.28
N PRO A 29 -4.87 -11.49 -11.11
CA PRO A 29 -3.49 -11.97 -11.33
C PRO A 29 -2.55 -10.92 -11.95
N GLN A 30 -3.10 -9.88 -12.60
CA GLN A 30 -2.35 -8.76 -13.16
C GLN A 30 -1.90 -7.73 -12.10
N VAL A 31 -2.45 -7.80 -10.88
CA VAL A 31 -2.11 -6.91 -9.79
C VAL A 31 -0.90 -7.47 -9.04
N ARG A 32 0.16 -6.66 -8.92
CA ARG A 32 1.32 -7.00 -8.09
C ARG A 32 1.04 -6.59 -6.65
N THR A 33 1.13 -7.56 -5.72
CA THR A 33 1.02 -7.29 -4.28
C THR A 33 2.39 -7.35 -3.61
N LEU A 34 2.72 -6.35 -2.80
CA LEU A 34 3.92 -6.31 -1.97
C LEU A 34 3.52 -6.31 -0.49
N VAL A 35 3.90 -7.38 0.22
CA VAL A 35 3.57 -7.55 1.64
C VAL A 35 4.60 -6.82 2.50
N ALA A 36 4.14 -5.82 3.26
CA ALA A 36 4.95 -4.95 4.09
C ALA A 36 4.37 -4.86 5.52
N PRO A 37 4.48 -5.90 6.36
CA PRO A 37 3.88 -5.91 7.69
C PRO A 37 4.58 -5.00 8.70
N ASP A 38 5.82 -4.59 8.41
CA ASP A 38 6.68 -3.78 9.28
C ASP A 38 7.14 -2.49 8.57
N SER A 39 7.68 -1.56 9.37
CA SER A 39 8.17 -0.25 8.91
C SER A 39 9.25 -0.37 7.85
N ASP A 40 10.18 -1.31 8.01
CA ASP A 40 11.35 -1.44 7.15
C ASP A 40 10.94 -1.89 5.74
N ARG A 41 10.02 -2.84 5.64
CA ARG A 41 9.47 -3.28 4.36
C ARG A 41 8.58 -2.22 3.74
N LEU A 42 7.80 -1.51 4.56
CA LEU A 42 6.93 -0.44 4.07
C LEU A 42 7.77 0.68 3.44
N GLU A 43 8.83 1.11 4.11
CA GLU A 43 9.76 2.13 3.62
C GLU A 43 10.42 1.72 2.30
N ARG A 44 10.75 0.42 2.13
CA ARG A 44 11.32 -0.12 0.89
C ARG A 44 10.35 -0.12 -0.29
N TYR A 45 9.07 -0.44 -0.04
CA TYR A 45 8.11 -0.70 -1.13
C TYR A 45 7.16 0.46 -1.42
N ILE A 46 6.98 1.42 -0.51
CA ILE A 46 5.99 2.49 -0.69
C ILE A 46 6.23 3.35 -1.95
N GLY A 47 7.49 3.50 -2.38
CA GLY A 47 7.81 4.24 -3.61
C GLY A 47 7.36 3.57 -4.91
N GLU A 48 7.07 2.27 -4.87
CA GLU A 48 6.51 1.51 -5.98
C GLU A 48 4.97 1.47 -5.95
N ALA A 49 4.34 1.87 -4.83
CA ALA A 49 2.92 1.67 -4.60
C ALA A 49 2.05 2.64 -5.40
N ASP A 50 1.15 2.11 -6.22
CA ASP A 50 0.03 2.85 -6.79
C ASP A 50 -1.12 2.94 -5.78
N ALA A 51 -1.29 1.89 -4.97
CA ALA A 51 -2.24 1.83 -3.87
C ALA A 51 -1.61 1.25 -2.60
N LEU A 52 -2.10 1.70 -1.45
CA LEU A 52 -1.77 1.17 -0.14
C LEU A 52 -3.05 0.61 0.51
N LEU A 53 -3.01 -0.62 0.99
CA LEU A 53 -4.02 -1.17 1.88
C LEU A 53 -3.40 -1.33 3.26
N GLY A 54 -4.00 -0.70 4.27
CA GLY A 54 -3.52 -0.83 5.63
C GLY A 54 -4.47 -0.30 6.69
N ALA A 55 -4.16 -0.61 7.94
CA ALA A 55 -4.92 -0.18 9.11
C ALA A 55 -4.71 1.31 9.46
N ARG A 56 -3.58 1.89 9.03
CA ARG A 56 -3.18 3.27 9.31
C ARG A 56 -2.49 3.87 8.11
N PHE A 57 -2.65 5.18 7.90
CA PHE A 57 -1.88 5.88 6.87
C PHE A 57 -0.44 6.15 7.37
N PRO A 58 0.59 5.77 6.61
CA PRO A 58 1.98 5.83 7.07
C PRO A 58 2.59 7.18 6.72
N VAL A 59 2.19 8.19 7.49
CA VAL A 59 2.56 9.59 7.26
C VAL A 59 4.08 9.71 7.16
N GLU A 60 4.84 8.94 7.95
CA GLU A 60 6.31 8.97 8.07
C GLU A 60 7.05 8.69 6.76
N VAL A 61 6.45 7.91 5.86
CA VAL A 61 7.05 7.55 4.56
C VAL A 61 6.28 8.16 3.39
N PHE A 62 5.34 9.08 3.66
CA PHE A 62 4.53 9.73 2.63
C PHE A 62 5.39 10.40 1.56
N ASP A 63 6.51 11.04 1.94
CA ASP A 63 7.41 11.69 0.99
C ASP A 63 8.02 10.72 -0.03
N LYS A 64 8.08 9.43 0.29
CA LYS A 64 8.59 8.38 -0.60
C LYS A 64 7.48 7.81 -1.50
N ALA A 65 6.22 7.99 -1.12
CA ALA A 65 5.04 7.44 -1.79
C ALA A 65 4.63 8.20 -3.07
N LYS A 66 5.60 8.53 -3.95
CA LYS A 66 5.38 9.44 -5.10
C LYS A 66 4.38 8.93 -6.14
N LYS A 67 4.11 7.63 -6.18
CA LYS A 67 3.14 6.99 -7.08
C LYS A 67 1.79 6.75 -6.42
N LEU A 68 1.66 6.99 -5.13
CA LEU A 68 0.48 6.61 -4.37
C LEU A 68 -0.72 7.45 -4.79
N ARG A 69 -1.74 6.79 -5.32
CA ARG A 69 -2.99 7.40 -5.81
C ARG A 69 -4.21 6.98 -4.99
N TRP A 70 -4.08 5.90 -4.22
CA TRP A 70 -5.18 5.33 -3.45
C TRP A 70 -4.70 4.80 -2.09
N PHE A 71 -5.45 5.11 -1.04
CA PHE A 71 -5.30 4.49 0.27
C PHE A 71 -6.61 3.81 0.68
N GLN A 72 -6.56 2.49 0.81
CA GLN A 72 -7.65 1.69 1.37
C GLN A 72 -7.39 1.46 2.85
N CYS A 73 -8.18 2.13 3.70
CA CYS A 73 -8.17 1.85 5.12
C CYS A 73 -8.89 0.51 5.39
N ALA A 74 -8.24 -0.38 6.14
CA ALA A 74 -8.86 -1.63 6.63
C ALA A 74 -9.69 -1.41 7.91
N ASN A 75 -9.58 -0.22 8.52
CA ASN A 75 -10.30 0.18 9.72
C ASN A 75 -11.45 1.14 9.39
N ALA A 76 -12.46 1.18 10.28
CA ALA A 76 -13.54 2.17 10.20
C ALA A 76 -13.07 3.58 10.56
N GLY A 77 -12.12 3.71 11.49
CA GLY A 77 -11.51 4.99 11.87
C GLY A 77 -10.43 5.41 10.86
N ILE A 78 -10.46 6.68 10.45
CA ILE A 78 -9.50 7.25 9.48
C ILE A 78 -8.65 8.38 10.05
N ASP A 79 -8.73 8.65 11.35
CA ASP A 79 -8.05 9.78 12.01
C ASP A 79 -6.53 9.77 11.81
N THR A 80 -5.96 8.60 11.52
CA THR A 80 -4.54 8.42 11.20
C THR A 80 -4.08 9.16 9.94
N ILE A 81 -5.00 9.61 9.09
CA ILE A 81 -4.66 10.42 7.91
C ILE A 81 -4.43 11.89 8.26
N PHE A 82 -5.02 12.41 9.34
CA PHE A 82 -5.01 13.85 9.64
C PHE A 82 -3.62 14.48 9.77
N PRO A 83 -2.58 13.81 10.32
CA PRO A 83 -1.24 14.40 10.38
C PRO A 83 -0.61 14.68 9.01
N ILE A 84 -1.17 14.15 7.91
CA ILE A 84 -0.67 14.44 6.56
C ILE A 84 -0.79 15.92 6.20
N ARG A 85 -1.74 16.65 6.80
CA ARG A 85 -1.94 18.08 6.55
C ARG A 85 -0.69 18.90 6.84
N ASP A 86 0.12 18.46 7.81
CA ASP A 86 1.35 19.16 8.18
C ASP A 86 2.51 18.86 7.21
N ARG A 87 2.31 17.91 6.26
CA ARG A 87 3.28 17.53 5.22
C ARG A 87 2.86 17.93 3.80
N VAL A 88 1.58 18.24 3.57
CA VAL A 88 1.09 18.74 2.29
C VAL A 88 1.05 20.26 2.34
N GLY A 89 2.03 20.90 1.71
CA GLY A 89 2.14 22.34 1.50
C GLY A 89 2.26 22.68 0.03
#